data_AF-A0A6A4GSL3-F1
#
_entry.id   AF-A0A6A4GSL3-F1
#
_cell.length_a   1.000
_cell.length_b   1.000
_cell.length_c   1.000
_cell.angle_alpha   90.00
_cell.angle_beta   90.00
_cell.angle_gamma   90.00
#
_symmetry.space_group_name_H-M   'P 1'
#
loop_
_entity.id
_entity.type
_entity.pdbx_description
1 polymer ?
#
loop_
_entity_poly.entity_id
_entity_poly.type
_entity_poly.pdbx_seq_one_letter_code
_entity_poly.pdbx_strand_id
1 'polypeptide(L)'
;SNNDPIQYWTHIASSSPNSIMTAKQTLAEMALDFLSASATSTDVERLFSNSGLIVAKWRYNLTPKHIFQSTMLNNWIRVGNVVPWEACVKKLNTRYGKK
;
A
#
# COMPACT_ATOMS: atom_id res chain seq x y z
N SER A 1 23.84 -17.16 0.70
CA SER A 1 23.72 -16.12 1.74
C SER A 1 22.39 -15.42 1.55
N ASN A 2 21.46 -15.66 2.46
CA ASN A 2 20.12 -15.08 2.39
C ASN A 2 20.22 -13.64 2.94
N ASN A 3 20.49 -12.67 2.06
CA ASN A 3 20.80 -11.27 2.44
C ASN A 3 19.56 -10.38 2.62
N ASP A 4 18.35 -10.94 2.45
CA ASP A 4 17.11 -10.20 2.67
C ASP A 4 16.59 -10.47 4.10
N PRO A 5 16.72 -9.51 5.03
CA PRO A 5 16.27 -9.70 6.41
C PRO A 5 14.75 -9.86 6.49
N ILE A 6 13.97 -9.26 5.59
CA ILE A 6 12.51 -9.42 5.59
C ILE A 6 12.16 -10.86 5.26
N GLN A 7 12.72 -11.42 4.18
CA GLN A 7 12.47 -12.83 3.81
C GLN A 7 12.86 -13.81 4.92
N TYR A 8 13.99 -13.56 5.59
CA TYR A 8 14.44 -14.38 6.71
C TYR A 8 13.41 -14.41 7.85
N TRP A 9 12.93 -13.24 8.30
CA TRP A 9 11.96 -13.15 9.39
C TRP A 9 10.57 -13.61 8.98
N THR A 10 10.15 -13.37 7.73
CA THR A 10 8.89 -13.90 7.18
C THR A 10 8.86 -15.43 7.22
N HIS A 11 9.95 -16.10 6.84
CA HIS A 11 10.04 -17.56 6.91
C HIS A 11 9.88 -18.06 8.36
N ILE A 12 10.47 -17.37 9.33
CA ILE A 12 10.35 -17.73 10.75
C ILE A 12 8.92 -17.53 11.26
N ALA A 13 8.25 -16.44 10.88
CA ALA A 13 6.86 -16.18 11.24
C ALA A 13 5.93 -17.28 10.69
N SER A 14 6.13 -17.72 9.44
CA SER A 14 5.29 -18.72 8.77
C SER A 14 5.56 -20.19 9.15
N SER A 15 6.54 -20.46 10.03
CA SER A 15 7.05 -21.82 10.27
C SER A 15 6.18 -22.73 11.16
N SER A 16 5.02 -22.31 11.67
CA SER A 16 4.15 -23.17 12.50
C SER A 16 2.65 -22.96 12.21
N PRO A 17 1.89 -24.03 11.90
CA PRO A 17 0.44 -24.00 11.76
C PRO A 17 -0.32 -24.18 13.09
N ASN A 18 0.37 -24.32 14.22
CA ASN A 18 -0.30 -24.49 15.51
C ASN A 18 -0.78 -23.13 16.07
N SER A 19 -2.02 -23.13 16.57
CA SER A 19 -2.76 -21.97 17.13
C SER A 19 -2.05 -21.19 18.24
N ILE A 20 -0.91 -21.66 18.76
CA ILE A 20 -0.15 -21.00 19.81
C ILE A 20 1.14 -20.48 19.20
N MET A 21 1.25 -19.16 19.08
CA MET A 21 2.50 -18.51 18.67
C MET A 21 3.62 -18.85 19.64
N THR A 22 4.73 -19.31 19.09
CA THR A 22 5.97 -19.48 19.86
C THR A 22 6.64 -18.14 20.10
N ALA A 23 7.42 -18.01 21.18
CA ALA A 23 8.19 -16.79 21.46
C ALA A 23 9.08 -16.34 20.28
N LYS A 24 9.56 -17.30 19.47
CA LYS A 24 10.34 -17.04 18.26
C LYS A 24 9.51 -16.39 17.15
N GLN A 25 8.23 -16.74 17.02
CA GLN A 25 7.32 -16.10 16.06
C GLN A 25 6.95 -14.69 16.52
N THR A 26 6.70 -14.48 17.82
CA THR A 26 6.46 -13.13 18.36
C THR A 26 7.66 -12.21 18.12
N LEU A 27 8.88 -12.72 18.29
CA LEU A 27 10.09 -11.96 17.97
C LEU A 27 10.20 -11.67 16.47
N ALA A 28 9.82 -12.63 15.61
CA ALA A 28 9.85 -12.44 14.16
C ALA A 28 8.83 -11.39 13.70
N GLU A 29 7.64 -11.35 14.27
CA GLU A 29 6.65 -10.29 14.01
C GLU A 29 7.18 -8.93 14.44
N MET A 30 7.74 -8.81 15.65
CA MET A 30 8.35 -7.56 16.11
C MET A 30 9.49 -7.11 15.19
N ALA A 31 10.33 -8.04 14.73
CA ALA A 31 11.40 -7.74 13.78
C ALA A 31 10.84 -7.25 12.43
N LEU A 32 9.77 -7.86 11.93
CA LEU A 32 9.09 -7.42 10.70
C LEU A 32 8.46 -6.04 10.86
N ASP A 33 7.81 -5.75 11.99
CA ASP A 33 7.24 -4.44 12.29
C ASP A 33 8.33 -3.37 12.30
N PHE A 34 9.47 -3.65 12.94
CA PHE A 34 10.59 -2.71 12.99
C PHE A 34 11.25 -2.51 11.62
N LEU A 35 11.46 -3.59 10.85
CA LEU A 35 12.12 -3.53 9.56
C LEU A 35 11.23 -2.99 8.43
N SER A 36 9.91 -3.09 8.58
CA SER A 36 8.94 -2.56 7.60
C SER A 36 8.65 -1.07 7.79
N ALA A 37 8.97 -0.51 8.97
CA ALA A 37 8.94 0.92 9.18
C ALA A 37 9.98 1.60 8.28
N SER A 38 9.53 2.51 7.40
CA SER A 38 10.45 3.28 6.57
C SER A 38 11.36 4.12 7.45
N ALA A 39 12.67 4.02 7.24
CA ALA A 39 13.67 4.78 8.00
C ALA A 39 13.64 6.29 7.69
N THR A 40 12.88 6.70 6.66
CA THR A 40 12.91 8.06 6.10
C THR A 40 11.50 8.61 5.87
N SER A 41 11.26 9.89 6.16
CA SER A 41 10.00 10.60 5.85
C SER A 41 9.74 10.78 4.36
N THR A 42 10.72 10.44 3.51
CA THR A 42 10.72 10.71 2.07
C THR A 42 9.61 10.00 1.31
N ASP A 43 9.15 8.83 1.78
CA ASP A 43 8.06 8.11 1.12
C ASP A 43 6.74 8.88 1.22
N VAL A 44 6.51 9.50 2.37
CA VAL A 44 5.34 10.35 2.62
C VAL A 44 5.47 11.67 1.83
N GLU A 45 6.66 12.27 1.79
CA GLU A 45 6.93 13.48 0.98
C GLU A 45 6.75 13.23 -0.53
N ARG A 46 7.14 12.05 -1.02
CA ARG A 46 6.93 11.66 -2.42
C ARG A 46 5.45 11.51 -2.73
N LEU A 47 4.65 11.00 -1.78
CA LEU A 47 3.21 10.95 -1.89
C LEU A 47 2.60 12.35 -1.98
N PHE A 48 3.05 13.29 -1.14
CA PHE A 48 2.61 14.69 -1.18
C PHE A 48 3.04 15.42 -2.46
N SER A 49 4.25 15.17 -2.95
CA SER A 49 4.73 15.75 -4.20
C SER A 49 3.88 15.27 -5.39
N ASN A 50 3.53 13.98 -5.41
CA ASN A 50 2.65 13.41 -6.45
C ASN A 50 1.21 13.93 -6.33
N SER A 51 0.71 14.18 -5.12
CA SER A 51 -0.64 14.72 -4.90
C SER A 51 -0.70 16.25 -5.00
N GLY A 52 0.45 16.93 -5.11
CA GLY A 52 0.55 18.38 -5.27
C GLY A 52 -0.26 18.91 -6.47
N LEU A 53 -0.39 18.13 -7.55
CA LEU A 53 -1.24 18.51 -8.70
C LEU A 53 -2.74 18.52 -8.37
N ILE A 54 -3.17 17.70 -7.41
CA ILE A 54 -4.56 17.62 -6.94
C ILE A 54 -4.82 18.69 -5.86
N VAL A 55 -3.81 18.99 -5.04
CA VAL A 55 -3.91 19.94 -3.91
C VAL A 55 -3.71 21.40 -4.36
N ALA A 56 -2.78 21.68 -5.28
CA ALA A 56 -2.32 23.04 -5.56
C ALA A 56 -2.97 23.70 -6.78
N LYS A 57 -3.59 22.95 -7.71
CA LYS A 57 -3.99 23.50 -9.03
C LYS A 57 -5.49 23.31 -9.32
N TRP A 58 -6.24 24.42 -9.26
CA TRP A 58 -7.51 24.70 -9.97
C TRP A 58 -8.72 23.81 -9.69
N ARG A 59 -8.63 22.78 -8.84
CA ARG A 59 -9.76 21.95 -8.43
C ARG A 59 -10.35 22.41 -7.11
N TYR A 60 -10.94 23.61 -7.11
CA TYR A 60 -11.55 24.27 -5.93
C TYR A 60 -12.72 23.50 -5.27
N ASN A 61 -13.11 22.34 -5.81
CA ASN A 61 -14.29 21.60 -5.35
C ASN A 61 -13.99 20.15 -4.91
N LEU A 62 -12.71 19.79 -4.73
CA LEU A 62 -12.34 18.52 -4.12
C LEU A 62 -12.20 18.70 -2.61
N THR A 63 -13.08 18.07 -1.84
CA THR A 63 -12.92 18.05 -0.39
C THR A 63 -11.67 17.24 -0.01
N PRO A 64 -11.04 17.49 1.16
CA PRO A 64 -9.86 16.76 1.61
C PRO A 64 -10.01 15.23 1.54
N LYS A 65 -11.23 14.74 1.80
CA LYS A 65 -11.58 13.31 1.69
C LYS A 65 -11.38 12.77 0.27
N HIS A 66 -11.79 13.51 -0.76
CA HIS A 66 -11.63 13.09 -2.15
C HIS A 66 -10.16 13.12 -2.59
N ILE A 67 -9.40 14.11 -2.09
CA ILE A 67 -7.96 14.20 -2.34
C ILE A 67 -7.25 12.98 -1.74
N PHE A 68 -7.57 12.63 -0.49
CA PHE A 68 -7.03 11.45 0.18
C PHE A 68 -7.37 10.16 -0.58
N GLN A 69 -8.65 9.94 -0.90
CA GLN A 69 -9.09 8.75 -1.64
C GLN A 69 -8.42 8.62 -3.01
N SER A 70 -8.30 9.72 -3.75
CA SER A 70 -7.63 9.71 -5.06
C SER A 70 -6.14 9.42 -4.95
N THR A 71 -5.48 9.95 -3.90
CA THR A 71 -4.06 9.73 -3.66
C THR A 71 -3.79 8.28 -3.25
N MET A 72 -4.61 7.74 -2.36
CA MET A 72 -4.56 6.34 -1.91
C MET A 72 -4.79 5.37 -3.07
N LEU A 73 -5.83 5.61 -3.89
CA LEU A 73 -6.13 4.79 -5.06
C LEU A 73 -4.97 4.80 -6.07
N ASN A 74 -4.40 5.96 -6.34
CA ASN A 74 -3.25 6.09 -7.24
C ASN A 74 -2.02 5.31 -6.72
N ASN A 75 -1.77 5.34 -5.40
CA ASN A 75 -0.72 4.54 -4.80
C ASN A 75 -0.98 3.03 -4.94
N TRP A 76 -2.20 2.58 -4.65
CA TRP A 76 -2.56 1.15 -4.77
C TRP A 76 -2.48 0.61 -6.20
N ILE A 77 -2.83 1.42 -7.20
CA ILE A 77 -2.67 1.04 -8.60
C ILE A 77 -1.19 0.80 -8.93
N ARG A 78 -0.27 1.59 -8.35
CA ARG A 78 1.18 1.47 -8.57
C ARG A 78 1.80 0.24 -7.92
N VAL A 79 1.27 -0.22 -6.78
CA VAL A 79 1.79 -1.39 -6.06
C VAL A 79 1.56 -2.69 -6.84
N GLY A 80 0.67 -2.70 -7.85
CA GLY A 80 0.37 -3.88 -8.64
C GLY A 80 -0.41 -4.93 -7.83
N ASN A 81 -1.35 -5.63 -8.46
CA ASN A 81 -2.15 -6.71 -7.83
C ASN A 81 -3.07 -6.31 -6.65
N VAL A 82 -2.99 -5.09 -6.12
CA VAL A 82 -3.89 -4.59 -5.05
C VAL A 82 -5.25 -4.20 -5.63
N VAL A 83 -5.25 -3.56 -6.81
CA VAL A 83 -6.47 -3.11 -7.48
C VAL A 83 -6.71 -3.98 -8.71
N PRO A 84 -7.90 -4.60 -8.86
CA PRO A 84 -8.26 -5.35 -10.06
C PRO A 84 -8.57 -4.39 -11.21
N TRP A 85 -7.52 -3.79 -11.77
CA TRP A 85 -7.58 -2.70 -12.75
C TRP A 85 -8.51 -3.01 -13.92
N GLU A 86 -8.33 -4.18 -14.55
CA GLU A 86 -9.13 -4.61 -15.70
C GLU A 86 -10.63 -4.69 -15.38
N ALA A 87 -10.98 -5.20 -14.20
CA ALA A 87 -12.36 -5.27 -13.76
C ALA A 87 -12.96 -3.88 -13.50
N CYS A 88 -12.16 -2.97 -12.92
CA CYS A 88 -12.54 -1.58 -12.70
C CYS A 88 -12.78 -0.84 -14.03
N VAL A 89 -11.85 -0.95 -14.98
CA VAL A 89 -11.94 -0.33 -16.31
C VAL A 89 -13.17 -0.86 -17.06
N LYS A 90 -13.40 -2.18 -17.05
CA LYS A 90 -14.59 -2.78 -17.67
C LYS A 90 -15.88 -2.20 -17.10
N LYS A 91 -16.02 -2.15 -15.78
CA LYS A 91 -17.23 -1.59 -15.12
C LYS A 91 -17.43 -0.10 -15.44
N LEU A 92 -16.35 0.69 -15.44
CA LEU A 92 -16.42 2.11 -15.76
C LEU A 92 -16.84 2.31 -17.23
N ASN A 93 -16.20 1.61 -18.16
CA ASN A 93 -16.54 1.69 -19.58
C ASN A 93 -17.97 1.21 -19.88
N THR A 94 -18.46 0.17 -19.21
CA THR A 94 -19.88 -0.24 -19.33
C THR A 94 -20.84 0.83 -18.83
N ARG A 95 -20.46 1.60 -17.81
CA ARG A 95 -21.28 2.70 -17.28
C ARG A 95 -21.33 3.90 -18.23
N TYR A 96 -20.24 4.20 -18.92
CA TYR A 96 -20.15 5.34 -19.85
C TYR A 96 -20.53 5.00 -21.31
N GLY A 97 -20.51 3.71 -21.68
CA GLY A 97 -20.93 3.21 -22.99
C GLY A 97 -22.43 2.98 -23.14
N LYS A 98 -23.22 3.13 -22.06
CA LYS A 98 -24.68 3.27 -22.14
C LYS A 98 -25.01 4.74 -22.44
N LYS A 99 -24.93 5.12 -23.72
CA LYS A 99 -25.65 6.27 -24.28
C LYS A 99 -26.59 5.76 -25.34
#